data_AF-A0A1B1APW3-F1
#
_entry.id   AF-A0A1B1APW3-F1
#
_cell.length_a   1.000
_cell.length_b   1.000
_cell.length_c   1.000
_cell.angle_alpha   90.00
_cell.angle_beta   90.00
_cell.angle_gamma   90.00
#
_symmetry.space_group_name_H-M   'P 1'
#
loop_
_entity.id
_entity.type
_entity.pdbx_description
1 polymer ?
#
loop_
_entity_poly.entity_id
_entity_poly.type
_entity_poly.pdbx_seq_one_letter_code
_entity_poly.pdbx_strand_id
1 'polypeptide(L)'
;MGRISEEARSRKEEAIRAATDRILRGELPPGGKCDLSTLATEAGVTRTAFYPKKNRDGTTRPGPYQHLAEEFERRLKLLQEAGAVVDPRIAQIQRLKDTNTQLEERIKKQNIEIDELKEFQQLALSRIAAQHLEIERLRTEAAAGGKVTVLTPRRSVSGTIGTCN
;
A
#
# COMPACT_ATOMS: atom_id res chain seq x y z
N MET A 1 14.11 23.83 47.70
CA MET A 1 14.02 22.55 46.96
C MET A 1 14.74 21.49 47.78
N GLY A 2 13.97 20.66 48.50
CA GLY A 2 14.51 19.65 49.41
C GLY A 2 15.44 18.68 48.69
N ARG A 3 16.57 18.34 49.32
CA ARG A 3 17.46 17.28 48.88
C ARG A 3 16.63 15.99 48.81
N ILE A 4 16.44 15.45 47.60
CA ILE A 4 15.97 14.07 47.44
C ILE A 4 16.95 13.21 48.25
N SER A 5 16.46 12.40 49.20
CA SER A 5 17.34 11.52 49.97
C SER A 5 18.08 10.59 49.01
N GLU A 6 19.31 10.21 49.35
CA GLU A 6 20.10 9.30 48.51
C GLU A 6 19.34 8.00 48.23
N GLU A 7 18.57 7.52 49.20
CA GLU A 7 17.65 6.39 49.04
C GLU A 7 16.57 6.61 47.98
N ALA A 8 15.98 7.81 47.92
CA ALA A 8 14.95 8.12 46.93
C ALA A 8 15.55 8.29 45.52
N ARG A 9 16.83 8.69 45.43
CA ARG A 9 17.57 8.70 44.17
C ARG A 9 17.88 7.28 43.71
N SER A 10 18.43 6.44 44.59
CA SER A 10 18.76 5.03 44.31
C SER A 10 17.53 4.25 43.85
N ARG A 11 16.39 4.38 44.55
CA ARG A 11 15.11 3.77 44.13
C ARG A 11 14.68 4.18 42.72
N LYS A 12 14.87 5.45 42.35
CA LYS A 12 14.56 5.95 41.00
C LYS A 12 15.53 5.42 39.95
N GLU A 13 16.82 5.32 40.27
CA GLU A 13 17.80 4.71 39.36
C GLU A 13 17.50 3.24 39.09
N GLU A 14 17.13 2.47 40.12
CA GLU A 14 16.69 1.09 39.98
C GLU A 14 15.43 0.98 39.12
N ALA A 15 14.43 1.85 39.34
CA ALA A 15 13.22 1.91 38.51
C ALA A 15 13.55 2.23 37.04
N ILE A 16 14.47 3.16 36.78
CA ILE A 16 14.91 3.50 35.42
C ILE A 16 15.63 2.31 34.76
N ARG A 17 16.52 1.62 35.48
CA ARG A 17 17.21 0.43 34.95
C ARG A 17 16.23 -0.70 34.65
N ALA A 18 15.30 -0.98 35.54
CA ALA A 18 14.25 -1.99 35.32
C ALA A 18 13.34 -1.63 34.14
N ALA A 19 12.95 -0.36 33.99
CA ALA A 19 12.18 0.12 32.84
C ALA A 19 12.99 0.04 31.53
N THR A 20 14.30 0.31 31.59
CA THR A 20 15.21 0.15 30.44
C THR A 20 15.20 -1.28 29.94
N ASP A 21 15.40 -2.26 30.83
CA ASP A 21 15.45 -3.67 30.43
C ASP A 21 14.12 -4.17 29.85
N ARG A 22 12.97 -3.74 30.40
CA ARG A 22 11.63 -4.05 29.84
C ARG A 22 11.45 -3.45 28.44
N ILE A 23 11.73 -2.16 28.29
CA ILE A 23 11.59 -1.44 27.01
C ILE A 23 12.49 -2.05 25.93
N LEU A 24 13.75 -2.39 26.27
CA LEU A 24 14.70 -2.98 25.33
C LEU A 24 14.36 -4.43 24.94
N ARG A 25 13.54 -5.14 25.72
CA ARG A 25 12.95 -6.43 25.34
C ARG A 25 11.72 -6.29 24.44
N GLY A 26 11.25 -5.07 24.19
CA GLY A 26 10.03 -4.80 23.43
C GLY A 26 8.75 -4.86 24.26
N GLU A 27 8.84 -4.97 25.60
CA GLU A 27 7.70 -4.89 26.53
C GLU A 27 7.28 -3.42 26.71
N LEU A 28 6.76 -2.83 25.63
CA LEU A 28 6.32 -1.44 25.63
C LEU A 28 4.90 -1.31 26.19
N PRO A 29 4.60 -0.27 26.98
CA PRO A 29 3.24 0.03 27.38
C PRO A 29 2.37 0.38 26.15
N PRO A 30 1.03 0.26 26.24
CA PRO A 30 0.13 0.55 25.13
C PRO A 30 0.35 1.97 24.57
N GLY A 31 0.68 2.06 23.27
CA GLY A 31 0.99 3.33 22.60
C GLY A 31 2.40 3.88 22.86
N GLY A 32 3.14 3.33 23.83
CA GLY A 32 4.51 3.71 24.17
C GLY A 32 5.53 3.37 23.09
N LYS A 33 6.64 4.12 23.05
CA LYS A 33 7.77 4.00 22.11
C LYS A 33 9.01 3.47 22.81
N CYS A 34 9.91 2.86 22.06
CA CYS A 34 11.25 2.59 22.57
C CYS A 34 12.07 3.90 22.60
N ASP A 35 11.67 4.84 23.44
CA ASP A 35 12.24 6.18 23.55
C ASP A 35 12.36 6.67 25.01
N LEU A 36 13.12 7.76 25.21
CA LEU A 36 13.32 8.35 26.54
C LEU A 36 12.03 8.89 27.16
N SER A 37 11.00 9.19 26.36
CA SER A 37 9.73 9.69 26.87
C SER A 37 8.92 8.59 27.56
N THR A 38 8.91 7.40 26.95
CA THR A 38 8.31 6.20 27.53
C THR A 38 9.10 5.73 28.74
N LEU A 39 10.44 5.76 28.66
CA LEU A 39 11.31 5.45 29.81
C LEU A 39 11.04 6.37 31.02
N ALA A 40 10.86 7.67 30.78
CA ALA A 40 10.54 8.64 31.84
C ALA A 40 9.20 8.29 32.52
N THR A 41 8.18 8.03 31.69
CA THR A 41 6.82 7.70 32.14
C THR A 41 6.81 6.40 32.95
N GLU A 42 7.42 5.32 32.43
CA GLU A 42 7.51 4.02 33.09
C GLU A 42 8.30 4.06 34.39
N ALA A 43 9.35 4.88 34.46
CA ALA A 43 10.17 5.02 35.67
C ALA A 43 9.58 6.01 36.70
N GLY A 44 8.47 6.68 36.39
CA GLY A 44 7.87 7.71 37.27
C GLY A 44 8.77 8.93 37.47
N VAL A 45 9.57 9.29 36.46
CA VAL A 45 10.51 10.41 36.50
C VAL A 45 10.15 11.43 35.42
N THR A 46 10.40 12.72 35.68
CA THR A 46 10.20 13.74 34.65
C THR A 46 11.23 13.59 33.54
N ARG A 47 10.81 13.72 32.28
CA ARG A 47 11.70 13.63 31.11
C ARG A 47 12.89 14.60 31.19
N THR A 48 12.72 15.76 31.83
CA THR A 48 13.79 16.75 32.04
C THR A 48 14.89 16.29 32.99
N ALA A 49 14.72 15.18 33.70
CA ALA A 49 15.73 14.59 34.57
C ALA A 49 16.86 13.90 33.79
N PHE A 50 16.61 13.54 32.52
CA PHE A 50 17.58 12.93 31.61
C PHE A 50 18.43 13.96 30.86
N TYR A 51 18.02 15.22 30.83
CA TYR A 51 18.71 16.25 30.06
C TYR A 51 19.56 17.16 30.95
N PRO A 52 20.67 17.70 30.42
CA PRO A 52 21.44 18.73 31.10
C PRO A 52 20.59 19.98 31.34
N LYS A 53 20.83 20.65 32.46
CA LYS A 53 20.12 21.88 32.87
C LYS A 53 21.11 23.04 32.95
N LYS A 54 20.66 24.24 32.55
CA LYS A 54 21.44 25.46 32.74
C LYS A 54 21.26 25.98 34.16
N ASN A 55 22.36 26.32 34.81
CA ASN A 55 22.37 27.04 36.07
C ASN A 55 22.10 28.53 35.82
N ARG A 56 21.79 29.26 36.89
CA ARG A 56 21.59 30.72 36.86
C ARG A 56 22.81 31.46 36.32
N ASP A 57 24.01 30.92 36.56
CA ASP A 57 25.29 31.49 36.15
C ASP A 57 25.70 31.10 34.72
N GLY A 58 24.78 30.52 33.93
CA GLY A 58 25.02 30.11 32.54
C GLY A 58 25.77 28.78 32.36
N THR A 59 26.31 28.20 33.43
CA THR A 59 26.98 26.89 33.41
C THR A 59 26.00 25.75 33.21
N THR A 60 26.42 24.70 32.50
CA THR A 60 25.61 23.50 32.28
C THR A 60 25.88 22.46 33.36
N ARG A 61 24.82 21.98 34.01
CA ARG A 61 24.87 20.87 34.97
C ARG A 61 24.21 19.63 34.37
N PRO A 62 24.81 18.43 34.50
CA PRO A 62 24.18 17.22 34.03
C PRO A 62 22.87 16.94 34.77
N GLY A 63 21.90 16.36 34.05
CA GLY A 63 20.66 15.88 34.64
C GLY A 63 20.92 14.81 35.70
N PRO A 64 20.07 14.68 36.74
CA PRO A 64 20.28 13.69 37.81
C PRO A 64 20.40 12.25 37.31
N TYR A 65 19.76 11.92 36.18
CA TYR A 65 19.77 10.58 35.58
C TYR A 65 20.27 10.58 34.13
N GLN A 66 21.00 11.63 33.71
CA GLN A 66 21.48 11.75 32.33
C GLN A 66 22.31 10.55 31.88
N HIS A 67 23.17 10.02 32.75
CA HIS A 67 24.00 8.84 32.46
C HIS A 67 23.16 7.59 32.12
N LEU A 68 21.97 7.42 32.72
CA LEU A 68 21.08 6.31 32.42
C LEU A 68 20.39 6.49 31.07
N ALA A 69 20.09 7.73 30.67
CA ALA A 69 19.61 7.99 29.32
C ALA A 69 20.66 7.67 28.27
N GLU A 70 21.92 8.07 28.50
CA GLU A 70 23.04 7.75 27.62
C GLU A 70 23.33 6.24 27.56
N GLU A 71 23.16 5.51 28.67
CA GLU A 71 23.22 4.05 28.68
C GLU A 71 22.09 3.42 27.87
N PHE A 72 20.85 3.86 28.08
CA PHE A 72 19.69 3.39 27.32
C PHE A 72 19.87 3.59 25.82
N GLU A 73 20.29 4.79 25.39
CA GLU A 73 20.53 5.10 23.98
C GLU A 73 21.66 4.27 23.38
N ARG A 74 22.75 4.05 24.13
CA ARG A 74 23.85 3.18 23.68
C ARG A 74 23.38 1.73 23.49
N ARG A 75 22.66 1.17 24.46
CA ARG A 75 22.11 -0.19 24.36
C ARG A 75 21.12 -0.32 23.22
N LEU A 76 20.25 0.67 23.03
CA LEU A 76 19.29 0.71 21.93
C LEU A 76 19.99 0.71 20.57
N LYS A 77 21.05 1.53 20.40
CA LYS A 77 21.85 1.55 19.18
C LYS A 77 22.51 0.21 18.89
N LEU A 78 23.12 -0.42 19.90
CA LEU A 78 23.73 -1.74 19.73
C LEU A 78 22.72 -2.80 19.29
N LEU A 79 21.50 -2.78 19.84
CA LEU A 79 20.44 -3.70 19.41
C LEU A 79 19.99 -3.43 17.97
N GLN A 80 19.86 -2.16 17.58
CA GLN A 80 19.53 -1.77 16.21
C GLN A 80 20.64 -2.17 15.22
N GLU A 81 21.90 -1.96 15.56
CA GLU A 81 23.07 -2.37 14.77
C GLU A 81 23.14 -3.90 14.62
N ALA A 82 22.75 -4.65 15.66
CA ALA A 82 22.60 -6.10 15.62
C ALA A 82 21.36 -6.57 14.83
N GLY A 83 20.55 -5.66 14.28
CA GLY A 83 19.37 -5.96 13.49
C GLY A 83 18.12 -6.32 14.31
N ALA A 84 18.14 -6.13 15.64
CA ALA A 84 16.98 -6.37 16.48
C ALA A 84 15.93 -5.26 16.31
N VAL A 85 14.69 -5.65 16.01
CA VAL A 85 13.57 -4.71 15.96
C VAL A 85 12.99 -4.57 17.37
N VAL A 86 13.49 -3.58 18.10
CA VAL A 86 13.10 -3.34 19.50
C VAL A 86 11.68 -2.75 19.61
N ASP A 87 11.26 -1.91 18.66
CA ASP A 87 9.89 -1.37 18.62
C ASP A 87 9.03 -2.16 17.59
N PRO A 88 8.05 -2.96 18.04
CA PRO A 88 7.23 -3.79 17.16
C PRO A 88 6.44 -2.97 16.13
N ARG A 89 6.17 -1.68 16.39
CA ARG A 89 5.50 -0.83 15.41
C ARG A 89 6.37 -0.49 14.23
N ILE A 90 7.70 -0.50 14.35
CA ILE A 90 8.58 -0.27 13.20
C ILE A 90 8.38 -1.41 12.19
N ALA A 91 8.37 -2.66 12.67
CA ALA A 91 8.03 -3.80 11.83
C ALA A 91 6.60 -3.69 11.25
N GLN A 92 5.63 -3.25 12.06
CA GLN A 92 4.26 -3.06 11.57
C GLN A 92 4.17 -1.96 10.49
N ILE A 93 4.84 -0.83 10.69
CA ILE A 93 4.91 0.27 9.72
C ILE A 93 5.53 -0.22 8.42
N GLN A 94 6.62 -0.99 8.50
CA GLN A 94 7.27 -1.52 7.30
C GLN A 94 6.33 -2.47 6.55
N ARG A 95 5.71 -3.42 7.25
CA ARG A 95 4.69 -4.31 6.64
C ARG A 95 3.56 -3.52 5.98
N LEU A 96 3.05 -2.49 6.65
CA LEU A 96 1.97 -1.65 6.12
C LEU A 96 2.40 -0.88 4.87
N LYS A 97 3.63 -0.36 4.84
CA LYS A 97 4.20 0.26 3.64
C LYS A 97 4.28 -0.73 2.48
N ASP A 98 4.79 -1.92 2.74
CA ASP A 98 4.92 -2.97 1.73
C ASP A 98 3.54 -3.41 1.20
N THR A 99 2.52 -3.50 2.06
CA THR A 99 1.15 -3.78 1.62
C THR A 99 0.55 -2.64 0.81
N ASN A 100 0.82 -1.38 1.19
CA ASN A 100 0.31 -0.23 0.45
C ASN A 100 0.92 -0.15 -0.95
N THR A 101 2.23 -0.36 -1.09
CA THR A 101 2.88 -0.38 -2.41
C THR A 101 2.32 -1.50 -3.30
N GLN A 102 2.12 -2.69 -2.75
CA GLN A 102 1.47 -3.80 -3.48
C GLN A 102 0.04 -3.48 -3.91
N LEU A 103 -0.75 -2.82 -3.06
CA LEU A 103 -2.12 -2.43 -3.40
C LEU A 103 -2.14 -1.34 -4.48
N GLU A 104 -1.27 -0.34 -4.38
CA GLU A 104 -1.12 0.70 -5.40
C GLU A 104 -0.75 0.09 -6.77
N GLU A 105 0.18 -0.86 -6.81
CA GLU A 105 0.54 -1.57 -8.05
C GLU A 105 -0.64 -2.36 -8.62
N ARG A 106 -1.40 -3.05 -7.77
CA ARG A 106 -2.60 -3.80 -8.20
C ARG A 106 -3.66 -2.88 -8.78
N ILE A 107 -3.93 -1.75 -8.12
CA ILE A 107 -4.91 -0.75 -8.60
C ILE A 107 -4.46 -0.18 -9.95
N LYS A 108 -3.17 0.14 -10.11
CA LYS A 108 -2.64 0.62 -11.40
C LYS A 108 -2.85 -0.40 -12.51
N LYS A 109 -2.54 -1.67 -12.27
CA LYS A 109 -2.76 -2.75 -13.24
C LYS A 109 -4.23 -2.90 -13.62
N GLN A 110 -5.13 -2.90 -12.62
CA GLN A 110 -6.57 -2.99 -12.86
C GLN A 110 -7.11 -1.80 -13.64
N ASN A 111 -6.63 -0.59 -13.38
CA ASN A 111 -7.05 0.60 -14.13
C ASN A 111 -6.64 0.51 -15.60
N ILE A 112 -5.41 0.06 -15.89
CA ILE A 112 -4.95 -0.17 -17.27
C ILE A 112 -5.86 -1.19 -17.97
N GLU A 113 -6.14 -2.32 -17.32
CA GLU A 113 -7.02 -3.36 -17.88
C GLU A 113 -8.44 -2.85 -18.12
N ILE A 114 -8.99 -2.06 -17.19
CA ILE A 114 -10.31 -1.43 -17.34
C ILE A 114 -10.33 -0.47 -18.53
N ASP A 115 -9.28 0.31 -18.73
CA ASP A 115 -9.21 1.27 -19.83
C ASP A 115 -9.09 0.54 -21.17
N GLU A 116 -8.26 -0.50 -21.27
CA GLU A 116 -8.18 -1.37 -22.46
C GLU A 116 -9.53 -2.04 -22.79
N LEU A 117 -10.24 -2.54 -21.77
CA LEU A 117 -11.55 -3.15 -21.95
C LEU A 117 -12.60 -2.15 -22.42
N LYS A 118 -12.55 -0.90 -21.93
CA LYS A 118 -13.45 0.17 -22.39
C LYS A 118 -13.17 0.56 -23.84
N GLU A 119 -11.90 0.72 -24.21
CA GLU A 119 -11.50 1.01 -25.59
C GLU A 119 -11.96 -0.10 -26.54
N PHE A 120 -11.74 -1.36 -26.15
CA PHE A 120 -12.20 -2.52 -26.90
C PHE A 120 -13.73 -2.53 -27.05
N GLN A 121 -14.46 -2.30 -25.96
CA GLN A 121 -15.92 -2.25 -25.97
C GLN A 121 -16.43 -1.16 -26.92
N GLN A 122 -15.86 0.04 -26.85
CA GLN A 122 -16.25 1.15 -27.71
C GLN A 122 -16.05 0.81 -29.18
N LEU A 123 -14.88 0.28 -29.54
CA LEU A 123 -14.56 -0.12 -30.91
C LEU A 123 -15.46 -1.26 -31.41
N ALA A 124 -15.75 -2.25 -30.57
CA ALA A 124 -16.67 -3.34 -30.92
C ALA A 124 -18.08 -2.82 -31.20
N LEU A 125 -18.61 -1.94 -30.35
CA LEU A 125 -19.91 -1.32 -30.55
C LEU A 125 -19.97 -0.48 -31.83
N SER A 126 -18.93 0.32 -32.12
CA SER A 126 -18.85 1.09 -33.37
C SER A 126 -18.85 0.18 -34.61
N ARG A 127 -18.12 -0.94 -34.57
CA ARG A 127 -18.10 -1.91 -35.68
C ARG A 127 -19.45 -2.58 -35.87
N ILE A 128 -20.10 -3.02 -34.79
CA ILE A 128 -21.43 -3.63 -34.85
C ILE A 128 -22.45 -2.64 -35.43
N ALA A 129 -22.41 -1.37 -34.99
CA ALA A 129 -23.28 -0.33 -35.53
C ALA A 129 -23.05 -0.10 -37.03
N ALA A 130 -21.78 0.01 -37.46
CA ALA A 130 -21.44 0.18 -38.87
C ALA A 130 -21.89 -1.01 -39.73
N GLN A 131 -21.67 -2.25 -39.25
CA GLN A 131 -22.13 -3.47 -39.93
C GLN A 131 -23.66 -3.52 -40.02
N HIS A 132 -24.36 -3.13 -38.96
CA HIS A 132 -25.82 -3.09 -38.95
C HIS A 132 -26.36 -2.11 -40.00
N LEU A 133 -25.81 -0.90 -40.06
CA LEU A 133 -26.18 0.09 -41.06
C LEU A 133 -25.92 -0.40 -42.49
N GLU A 134 -24.80 -1.07 -42.73
CA GLU A 134 -24.47 -1.63 -44.04
C GLU A 134 -25.42 -2.76 -44.45
N ILE A 135 -25.79 -3.64 -43.51
CA ILE A 135 -26.80 -4.69 -43.77
C ILE A 135 -28.14 -4.08 -44.16
N GLU A 136 -28.58 -3.03 -43.46
CA GLU A 136 -29.83 -2.33 -43.79
C GLU A 136 -29.75 -1.63 -45.15
N ARG A 137 -28.60 -1.02 -45.50
CA ARG A 137 -28.36 -0.47 -46.85
C ARG A 137 -28.44 -1.56 -47.93
N LEU A 138 -27.77 -2.69 -47.74
CA LEU A 138 -27.77 -3.79 -48.70
C LEU A 138 -29.18 -4.42 -48.85
N ARG A 139 -29.94 -4.52 -47.76
CA ARG A 139 -31.33 -5.01 -47.78
C ARG A 139 -32.25 -4.06 -48.54
N THR A 140 -32.13 -2.76 -48.33
CA THR A 140 -32.93 -1.76 -49.04
C THR A 140 -32.60 -1.73 -50.54
N GLU A 141 -31.33 -1.83 -50.91
CA GLU A 141 -30.90 -1.96 -52.32
C GLU A 141 -31.41 -3.24 -52.98
N ALA A 142 -31.32 -4.39 -52.30
CA ALA A 142 -31.85 -5.65 -52.83
C ALA A 142 -33.37 -5.62 -53.02
N ALA A 143 -34.10 -4.94 -52.12
CA ALA A 143 -35.55 -4.76 -52.25
C ALA A 143 -35.93 -3.78 -53.38
N ALA A 144 -35.16 -2.70 -53.57
CA ALA A 144 -35.37 -1.72 -54.63
C ALA A 144 -34.99 -2.26 -56.02
N GLY A 145 -33.97 -3.11 -56.10
CA GLY A 145 -33.44 -3.71 -57.32
C GLY A 145 -34.24 -4.91 -57.84
N GLY A 146 -35.55 -5.00 -57.57
CA GLY A 146 -36.45 -6.12 -57.85
C GLY A 146 -36.54 -6.61 -59.32
N LYS A 147 -35.45 -7.17 -59.84
CA LYS A 147 -35.39 -8.09 -60.99
C LYS A 147 -34.46 -9.25 -60.62
N VAL A 148 -34.92 -10.09 -59.69
CA VAL A 148 -34.49 -11.49 -59.70
C VAL A 148 -35.13 -12.09 -60.95
N THR A 149 -34.38 -12.08 -62.05
CA THR A 149 -34.79 -12.71 -63.29
C THR A 149 -34.85 -14.22 -63.04
N VAL A 150 -36.06 -14.76 -62.86
CA VAL A 150 -36.27 -16.21 -62.89
C VAL A 150 -35.88 -16.65 -64.30
N LEU A 151 -34.78 -17.39 -64.41
CA LEU A 151 -34.41 -18.05 -65.65
C LEU A 151 -35.52 -19.05 -65.97
N THR A 152 -36.32 -18.74 -66.99
CA THR A 152 -37.33 -19.66 -67.50
C THR A 152 -36.63 -20.92 -68.01
N PRO A 153 -37.07 -22.13 -67.59
CA PRO A 153 -36.48 -23.35 -68.11
C PRO A 153 -36.69 -23.41 -69.62
N ARG A 154 -35.59 -23.62 -70.35
CA ARG A 154 -35.55 -23.74 -71.80
C ARG A 154 -36.56 -24.80 -72.24
N ARG A 155 -37.59 -24.39 -72.99
CA ARG A 155 -38.58 -25.28 -73.59
C ARG A 155 -37.83 -26.32 -74.43
N SER A 156 -37.91 -27.59 -74.05
CA SER A 156 -37.39 -28.70 -74.85
C SER A 156 -38.14 -28.71 -76.19
N VAL A 157 -37.47 -28.23 -77.23
CA VAL A 157 -37.95 -28.42 -78.60
C VAL A 157 -37.78 -29.91 -78.89
N SER A 158 -38.89 -30.66 -78.82
CA SER A 158 -38.98 -32.02 -79.33
C SER A 158 -38.92 -31.96 -80.85
N GLY A 159 -37.73 -31.69 -81.39
CA GLY A 159 -37.42 -31.93 -82.79
C GLY A 159 -37.30 -33.44 -82.99
N THR A 160 -38.21 -34.01 -83.77
CA THR A 160 -38.10 -35.36 -84.31
C THR A 160 -36.74 -35.52 -84.98
N ILE A 161 -35.88 -36.35 -84.38
CA ILE A 161 -34.62 -36.79 -84.99
C ILE A 161 -35.01 -37.68 -86.18
N GLY A 162 -34.71 -37.20 -87.39
CA GLY A 162 -34.97 -37.93 -88.62
C GLY A 162 -34.21 -39.25 -88.66
N THR A 163 -34.89 -40.28 -89.16
CA THR A 163 -34.32 -41.58 -89.50
C THR A 163 -33.47 -41.42 -90.76
N CYS A 164 -32.19 -41.80 -90.68
CA CYS A 164 -31.37 -42.06 -91.87
C CYS A 164 -31.22 -43.57 -92.04
N ASN A 165 -31.34 -44.01 -93.30
CA ASN A 165 -31.20 -45.38 -93.81
C ASN A 165 -29.86 -46.03 -93.44
#